data_AF-A0A6N2HUS2-F1
#
_entry.id   AF-A0A6N2HUS2-F1
#
_cell.length_a   1.000
_cell.length_b   1.000
_cell.length_c   1.000
_cell.angle_alpha   90.00
_cell.angle_beta   90.00
_cell.angle_gamma   90.00
#
_symmetry.space_group_name_H-M   'P 1'
#
loop_
_entity.id
_entity.type
_entity.pdbx_description
1 polymer ?
#
loop_
_entity_poly.entity_id
_entity_poly.type
_entity_poly.pdbx_seq_one_letter_code
_entity_poly.pdbx_strand_id
1 'polypeptide(L)'
;MSGTFGPGTVSYLTPGRYSIHVSGESRPFAVSEETEIRGAGTICGEPAPEAAGRCTQDDLERAGEGGVFATVVLEKGVATRITEADDPDKSSGEDDGPTAER
;
A
#
# COMPACT_ATOMS: atom_id res chain seq x y z
N MET A 1 11.22 0.91 -16.94
CA MET A 1 11.55 1.59 -15.67
C MET A 1 11.71 0.51 -14.62
N SER A 2 12.85 0.41 -13.96
CA SER A 2 13.08 -0.60 -12.92
C SER A 2 13.74 0.07 -11.71
N GLY A 3 13.42 -0.39 -10.51
CA GLY A 3 13.93 0.16 -9.26
C GLY A 3 12.93 0.06 -8.13
N THR A 4 13.39 0.33 -6.91
CA THR A 4 12.54 0.40 -5.73
C THR A 4 12.14 1.85 -5.49
N PHE A 5 10.84 2.09 -5.36
CA PHE A 5 10.24 3.40 -5.11
C PHE A 5 9.46 3.33 -3.81
N GLY A 6 9.78 4.23 -2.88
CA GLY A 6 9.13 4.26 -1.58
C GLY A 6 10.12 4.54 -0.44
N PRO A 7 9.59 4.65 0.78
CA PRO A 7 8.17 4.61 1.11
C PRO A 7 7.40 5.84 0.57
N GLY A 8 6.17 5.64 0.12
CA GLY A 8 5.33 6.69 -0.46
C GLY A 8 3.87 6.27 -0.63
N THR A 9 3.01 7.20 -1.05
CA THR A 9 1.57 6.92 -1.19
C THR A 9 1.28 6.25 -2.53
N VAL A 10 0.75 5.04 -2.48
CA VAL A 10 0.23 4.30 -3.63
C VAL A 10 -1.26 4.60 -3.77
N SER A 11 -1.65 5.10 -4.93
CA SER A 11 -3.03 5.40 -5.27
C SER A 11 -3.50 4.56 -6.46
N TYR A 12 -4.74 4.11 -6.39
CA TYR A 12 -5.41 3.41 -7.47
C TYR A 12 -5.75 4.38 -8.62
N LEU A 13 -5.54 3.94 -9.86
CA LEU A 13 -5.93 4.71 -11.05
C LEU A 13 -7.03 4.00 -11.83
N THR A 14 -6.78 2.76 -12.22
CA THR A 14 -7.68 1.89 -13.00
C THR A 14 -7.35 0.42 -12.68
N PRO A 15 -8.17 -0.57 -13.07
CA PRO A 15 -7.89 -1.97 -12.75
C PRO A 15 -6.48 -2.37 -13.21
N GLY A 16 -5.69 -2.92 -12.28
CA GLY A 16 -4.28 -3.28 -12.50
C GLY A 16 -3.28 -2.13 -12.73
N ARG A 17 -3.67 -0.86 -12.58
CA ARG A 17 -2.77 0.31 -12.69
C ARG A 17 -2.89 1.24 -11.49
N TYR A 18 -1.73 1.65 -11.02
CA TYR A 18 -1.56 2.46 -9.82
C TYR A 18 -0.56 3.57 -10.07
N SER A 19 -0.48 4.53 -9.16
CA SER A 19 0.59 5.52 -9.11
C SER A 19 1.21 5.52 -7.73
N ILE A 20 2.54 5.57 -7.67
CA ILE A 20 3.27 5.79 -6.42
C ILE A 20 3.73 7.25 -6.38
N HIS A 21 3.40 7.95 -5.30
CA HIS A 21 3.86 9.31 -5.01
C HIS A 21 4.98 9.26 -3.97
N VAL A 22 6.20 9.61 -4.38
CA VAL A 22 7.39 9.63 -3.51
C VAL A 22 8.08 10.96 -3.68
N SER A 23 8.28 11.68 -2.58
CA SER A 23 9.05 12.92 -2.53
C SER A 23 8.65 13.98 -3.58
N GLY A 24 7.34 14.13 -3.85
CA GLY A 24 6.82 15.11 -4.81
C GLY A 24 6.72 14.61 -6.25
N GLU A 25 7.15 13.38 -6.54
CA GLU A 25 7.04 12.76 -7.86
C GLU A 25 6.00 11.64 -7.86
N SER A 26 5.02 11.74 -8.75
CA SER A 26 4.07 10.65 -9.03
C SER A 26 4.52 9.82 -10.22
N ARG A 27 4.56 8.50 -10.06
CA ARG A 27 5.01 7.55 -11.09
C ARG A 27 3.97 6.46 -11.29
N PRO A 28 3.38 6.33 -12.50
CA PRO A 28 2.44 5.27 -12.78
C PRO A 28 3.16 3.93 -12.94
N PHE A 29 2.52 2.85 -12.49
CA PHE A 29 2.99 1.48 -12.66
C PHE A 29 1.81 0.51 -12.86
N ALA A 30 2.12 -0.66 -13.41
CA ALA A 30 1.16 -1.76 -13.54
C ALA A 30 1.39 -2.81 -12.45
N VAL A 31 0.34 -3.52 -12.08
CA VAL A 31 0.39 -4.70 -11.20
C VAL A 31 -0.02 -5.91 -12.04
N SER A 32 0.57 -7.06 -11.73
CA SER A 32 0.20 -8.36 -12.33
C SER A 32 -0.18 -9.35 -11.25
N GLU A 33 -0.77 -10.47 -11.64
CA GLU A 33 -1.11 -11.57 -10.72
C GLU A 33 0.13 -12.18 -10.03
N GLU A 34 1.32 -11.96 -10.61
CA GLU A 34 2.60 -12.39 -10.06
C GLU A 34 3.19 -11.39 -9.05
N THR A 35 2.60 -10.19 -8.92
CA THR A 35 3.05 -9.18 -7.98
C THR A 35 2.86 -9.69 -6.55
N GLU A 36 3.95 -9.69 -5.77
CA GLU A 36 3.88 -10.02 -4.37
C GLU A 36 3.38 -8.82 -3.55
N ILE A 37 2.13 -8.84 -3.11
CA ILE A 37 1.54 -7.77 -2.28
C ILE A 37 1.59 -8.19 -0.81
N ARG A 38 2.30 -7.43 0.02
CA ARG A 38 2.43 -7.65 1.46
C ARG A 38 1.80 -6.50 2.22
N GLY A 39 0.75 -6.79 2.97
CA GLY A 39 0.07 -5.82 3.84
C GLY A 39 0.43 -6.02 5.31
N ALA A 40 0.47 -4.93 6.06
CA ALA A 40 0.58 -4.92 7.52
C ALA A 40 -0.81 -4.84 8.19
N GLY A 41 -1.85 -4.45 7.44
CA GLY A 41 -3.24 -4.43 7.89
C GLY A 41 -4.10 -3.46 7.09
N THR A 42 -3.52 -2.39 6.54
CA THR A 42 -4.25 -1.41 5.72
C THR A 42 -4.59 -1.97 4.35
N ILE A 43 -3.65 -2.65 3.70
CA ILE A 43 -3.90 -3.27 2.38
C ILE A 43 -4.84 -4.47 2.57
N CYS A 44 -4.48 -5.41 3.44
CA CYS A 44 -5.20 -6.67 3.62
C CYS A 44 -6.53 -6.54 4.39
N GLY A 45 -6.80 -5.41 5.06
CA GLY A 45 -7.99 -5.22 5.91
C GLY A 45 -8.00 -6.00 7.24
N GLU A 46 -7.16 -7.03 7.36
CA GLU A 46 -6.93 -7.82 8.58
C GLU A 46 -5.43 -7.96 8.84
N PRO A 47 -4.98 -7.90 10.11
CA PRO A 47 -3.59 -8.09 10.46
C PRO A 47 -3.20 -9.56 10.24
N ALA A 48 -2.65 -9.86 9.07
CA ALA A 48 -2.10 -11.18 8.76
C ALA A 48 -0.60 -11.22 9.15
N PRO A 49 -0.12 -12.29 9.80
CA PRO A 49 1.30 -12.42 10.12
C PRO A 49 2.13 -12.44 8.83
N GLU A 50 3.31 -11.83 8.86
CA GLU A 50 4.23 -11.60 7.73
C GLU A 50 4.58 -12.83 6.88
N ALA A 51 4.29 -14.04 7.38
CA ALA A 51 4.51 -15.32 6.71
C ALA A 51 3.31 -15.84 5.88
N ALA A 52 2.12 -15.26 6.05
CA ALA A 52 0.88 -15.60 5.31
C ALA A 52 0.27 -14.41 4.54
N GLY A 53 0.73 -13.18 4.82
CA GLY A 53 0.18 -11.91 4.31
C GLY A 53 0.47 -11.62 2.83
N ARG A 54 0.07 -12.52 1.92
CA ARG A 54 -0.17 -12.10 0.52
C ARG A 54 -1.56 -11.48 0.45
N CYS A 55 -1.65 -10.17 0.32
CA CYS A 55 -2.93 -9.54 -0.01
C CYS A 55 -3.27 -9.81 -1.47
N THR A 56 -4.55 -9.69 -1.81
CA THR A 56 -4.99 -9.80 -3.19
C THR A 56 -4.84 -8.48 -3.93
N GLN A 57 -4.96 -8.52 -5.26
CA GLN A 57 -5.03 -7.29 -6.05
C GLN A 57 -6.28 -6.48 -5.67
N ASP A 58 -7.43 -7.12 -5.46
CA ASP A 58 -8.67 -6.45 -5.03
C ASP A 58 -8.49 -5.68 -3.71
N ASP A 59 -7.75 -6.25 -2.77
CA ASP A 59 -7.42 -5.60 -1.51
C ASP A 59 -6.60 -4.32 -1.73
N LEU A 60 -5.60 -4.41 -2.61
CA LEU A 60 -4.79 -3.25 -3.00
C LEU A 60 -5.60 -2.20 -3.79
N GLU A 61 -6.54 -2.62 -4.64
CA GLU A 61 -7.40 -1.68 -5.38
C GLU A 61 -8.22 -0.85 -4.41
N ARG A 62 -8.90 -1.53 -3.48
CA ARG A 62 -9.71 -0.90 -2.43
C ARG A 62 -8.88 0.00 -1.49
N ALA A 63 -7.72 -0.47 -1.04
CA ALA A 63 -6.85 0.35 -0.19
C ALA A 63 -6.26 1.55 -0.96
N GLY A 64 -5.95 1.34 -2.25
CA GLY A 64 -5.42 2.36 -3.15
C GLY A 64 -6.40 3.47 -3.47
N GLU A 65 -7.72 3.25 -3.37
CA GLU A 65 -8.72 4.33 -3.48
C GLU A 65 -8.56 5.39 -2.38
N GLY A 66 -8.21 4.95 -1.16
CA GLY A 66 -7.91 5.83 -0.03
C GLY A 66 -6.47 6.33 0.03
N GLY A 67 -5.59 5.74 -0.78
CA GLY A 67 -4.15 5.93 -0.71
C GLY A 67 -3.53 5.10 0.40
N VAL A 68 -2.54 4.28 0.05
CA VAL A 68 -1.82 3.43 1.02
C VAL A 68 -0.34 3.72 1.02
N PHE A 69 0.27 3.82 2.20
CA PHE A 69 1.70 4.04 2.31
C PHE A 69 2.44 2.72 2.10
N ALA A 70 3.28 2.65 1.08
CA ALA A 70 3.94 1.42 0.68
C ALA A 70 5.26 1.68 -0.03
N THR A 71 6.09 0.63 -0.08
CA THR A 71 7.26 0.53 -0.94
C THR A 71 6.95 -0.41 -2.10
N VAL A 72 7.24 0.05 -3.32
CA VAL A 72 6.96 -0.66 -4.57
C VAL A 72 8.28 -0.97 -5.28
N VAL A 73 8.50 -2.25 -5.58
CA VAL A 73 9.60 -2.70 -6.44
C VAL A 73 9.06 -2.86 -7.85
N LEU A 74 9.59 -2.08 -8.78
CA LEU A 74 9.23 -2.15 -10.20
C LEU A 74 10.31 -2.85 -11.01
N GLU A 75 9.87 -3.69 -11.93
CA GLU A 75 10.69 -4.22 -13.01
C GLU A 75 9.99 -3.96 -14.34
N LYS A 76 10.67 -3.27 -15.27
CA LYS A 76 10.13 -2.93 -16.61
C LYS A 76 8.77 -2.19 -16.56
N GLY A 77 8.49 -1.48 -15.47
CA GLY A 77 7.25 -0.72 -15.24
C GLY A 77 6.10 -1.52 -14.63
N VAL A 78 6.34 -2.79 -14.30
CA VAL A 78 5.40 -3.68 -13.60
C VAL A 78 5.90 -3.90 -12.18
N ALA A 79 5.00 -3.85 -11.20
CA ALA A 79 5.33 -4.16 -9.82
C ALA A 79 5.62 -5.65 -9.68
N THR A 80 6.78 -5.98 -9.14
CA THR A 80 7.11 -7.35 -8.75
C THR A 80 6.83 -7.57 -7.27
N ARG A 81 6.88 -6.50 -6.47
CA ARG A 81 6.56 -6.53 -5.05
C ARG A 81 6.03 -5.20 -4.55
N ILE A 82 5.04 -5.26 -3.69
CA ILE A 82 4.46 -4.14 -2.96
C ILE A 82 4.48 -4.51 -1.50
N THR A 83 4.99 -3.63 -0.65
CA THR A 83 5.06 -3.87 0.79
C THR A 83 4.54 -2.63 1.49
N GLU A 84 3.42 -2.78 2.19
CA GLU A 84 2.88 -1.76 3.08
C GLU A 84 3.97 -1.30 4.05
N ALA A 85 4.08 0.00 4.21
CA ALA A 85 5.00 0.62 5.15
C ALA A 85 4.17 1.34 6.21
N ASP A 86 4.68 1.39 7.44
CA ASP A 86 4.09 2.21 8.49
C ASP A 86 4.09 3.67 8.02
N ASP A 87 2.89 4.24 7.88
CA ASP A 87 2.72 5.64 7.57
C ASP A 87 2.99 6.45 8.86
N PRO A 88 4.04 7.29 8.89
CA PRO A 88 4.41 8.03 10.09
C PRO A 88 3.34 9.07 10.48
N ASP A 89 2.50 9.51 9.55
CA ASP A 89 1.39 10.44 9.79
C ASP A 89 0.11 9.69 10.26
N LYS A 90 -0.03 8.40 9.97
CA LYS A 90 -1.10 7.52 10.50
C LYS A 90 -0.78 6.90 11.87
N SER A 91 0.39 7.16 12.46
CA SER A 91 0.78 6.71 13.80
C SER A 91 -0.01 7.36 14.96
N SER A 92 -1.26 7.77 14.71
CA SER A 92 -2.17 8.33 15.70
C SER A 92 -3.61 7.97 15.28
N GLY A 93 -4.10 6.80 15.68
CA GLY A 93 -5.47 6.43 15.31
C GLY A 93 -6.02 5.08 15.74
N GLU A 94 -5.50 4.44 16.79
CA GLU A 94 -6.29 3.50 17.60
C GLU A 94 -6.31 4.04 19.03
N ASP A 95 -7.10 5.10 19.24
CA ASP A 95 -7.57 5.52 20.56
C ASP A 95 -9.08 5.78 20.44
N ASP A 96 -9.83 4.70 20.20
CA ASP A 96 -11.28 4.67 20.43
C ASP A 96 -11.47 4.43 21.94
N GLY A 97 -11.43 5.52 22.69
CA GLY A 97 -11.77 5.57 24.11
C GLY A 97 -12.70 6.75 24.37
N PRO A 98 -13.97 6.56 24.77
CA PRO A 98 -14.83 7.68 25.11
C PRO A 98 -14.40 8.19 26.48
N THR A 99 -13.69 9.32 26.53
CA THR A 99 -13.57 10.06 27.80
C THR A 99 -14.87 10.83 28.01
N ALA A 100 -15.83 10.14 28.62
CA ALA A 100 -16.80 10.78 29.50
C ALA A 100 -16.10 11.26 30.79
N GLU A 101 -16.77 12.17 31.49
CA GLU A 101 -16.55 12.57 32.91
C GLU A 101 -15.52 13.71 33.13
N ARG A 102 -15.83 14.87 33.74
CA ARG A 102 -16.98 15.45 34.46
C ARG A 102 -16.88 16.98 34.44
#